data_AF-A0A806XD20-F1
#
_entry.id   AF-A0A806XD20-F1
#
_cell.length_a   1.000
_cell.length_b   1.000
_cell.length_c   1.000
_cell.angle_alpha   90.00
_cell.angle_beta   90.00
_cell.angle_gamma   90.00
#
_symmetry.space_group_name_H-M   'P 1'
#
loop_
_entity.id
_entity.type
_entity.pdbx_description
1 polymer ?
#
loop_
_entity_poly.entity_id
_entity_poly.type
_entity_poly.pdbx_seq_one_letter_code
_entity_poly.pdbx_strand_id
1 'polypeptide(L)'
;MSPFLIAYLSRLHWTQPPAVDLDTLRELHLRHNCAIPFENLDVLLPREIQLDDQSLEDKLLTARRGGYCFEQNGLFERALKEIGFNVRSVLGRVVLANPPQMPPRTHRLLLVELAGERWIADVGFGGQTLTAPIRLLADKEQATPHGVYRLLNEGNDWILQFLHHEHWQSMYQFDLEKQYFTDYVMGNFWSAHWPQSHFRHHLLMCRHLPEGGKLTLTNFQFTRWEQGHTVEKRTLPDVESLYLLLQDTFGIGVDDHKNGFTLADLAAVMSAFETHPEAEK
;
A
#
# COMPACT_ATOMS: atom_id res chain seq x y z
N MET A 1 -15.78 -21.30 -2.34
CA MET A 1 -14.73 -20.26 -2.48
C MET A 1 -13.79 -20.70 -3.59
N SER A 2 -13.33 -19.77 -4.42
CA SER A 2 -12.37 -20.05 -5.50
C SER A 2 -10.99 -20.43 -4.92
N PRO A 3 -10.08 -21.02 -5.72
CA PRO A 3 -8.70 -21.25 -5.32
C PRO A 3 -7.97 -19.96 -4.87
N PHE A 4 -8.18 -18.86 -5.61
CA PHE A 4 -7.62 -17.55 -5.26
C PHE A 4 -8.08 -17.08 -3.89
N LEU A 5 -9.39 -17.12 -3.61
CA LEU A 5 -9.91 -16.62 -2.35
C LEU A 5 -9.41 -17.47 -1.16
N ILE A 6 -9.25 -18.78 -1.36
CA ILE A 6 -8.63 -19.65 -0.34
C ILE A 6 -7.18 -19.23 -0.07
N ALA A 7 -6.38 -18.99 -1.12
CA ALA A 7 -4.99 -18.55 -0.99
C ALA A 7 -4.89 -17.17 -0.31
N TYR A 8 -5.74 -16.22 -0.70
CA TYR A 8 -5.81 -14.89 -0.12
C TYR A 8 -6.16 -14.94 1.37
N LEU A 9 -7.25 -15.60 1.74
CA LEU A 9 -7.66 -15.72 3.14
C LEU A 9 -6.59 -16.44 3.98
N SER A 10 -5.92 -17.45 3.41
CA SER A 10 -4.79 -18.13 4.06
C SER A 10 -3.61 -17.18 4.30
N ARG A 11 -3.26 -16.33 3.33
CA ARG A 11 -2.22 -15.30 3.48
C ARG A 11 -2.52 -14.33 4.62
N LEU A 12 -3.80 -14.03 4.85
CA LEU A 12 -4.32 -13.16 5.91
C LEU A 12 -4.60 -13.88 7.24
N HIS A 13 -4.29 -15.18 7.34
CA HIS A 13 -4.62 -16.03 8.49
C HIS A 13 -6.12 -16.00 8.86
N TRP A 14 -6.98 -15.84 7.86
CA TRP A 14 -8.43 -15.79 8.00
C TRP A 14 -9.02 -17.19 7.90
N THR A 15 -9.78 -17.61 8.90
CA THR A 15 -10.25 -19.01 9.04
C THR A 15 -11.75 -19.20 8.89
N GLN A 16 -12.54 -18.13 8.96
CA GLN A 16 -14.00 -18.21 8.89
C GLN A 16 -14.50 -17.94 7.46
N PRO A 17 -15.72 -18.34 7.08
CA PRO A 17 -16.32 -17.83 5.84
C PRO A 17 -16.55 -16.31 5.94
N PRO A 18 -16.06 -15.49 5.00
CA PRO A 18 -16.31 -14.05 5.02
C PRO A 18 -17.76 -13.73 4.63
N ALA A 19 -18.34 -12.70 5.26
CA ALA A 19 -19.66 -12.18 4.93
C ALA A 19 -19.57 -10.81 4.24
N VAL A 20 -20.64 -10.38 3.57
CA VAL A 20 -20.71 -9.05 2.93
C VAL A 20 -21.27 -8.05 3.94
N ASP A 21 -20.44 -7.69 4.92
CA ASP A 21 -20.76 -6.72 5.98
C ASP A 21 -19.56 -5.83 6.35
N LEU A 22 -19.82 -4.82 7.18
CA LEU A 22 -18.83 -3.79 7.50
C LEU A 22 -17.71 -4.35 8.40
N ASP A 23 -18.04 -5.28 9.28
CA ASP A 23 -17.06 -5.89 10.20
C ASP A 23 -16.08 -6.76 9.43
N THR A 24 -16.55 -7.55 8.47
CA THR A 24 -15.70 -8.30 7.53
C THR A 24 -14.82 -7.35 6.71
N LEU A 25 -15.38 -6.26 6.17
CA LEU A 25 -14.58 -5.28 5.42
C LEU A 25 -13.48 -4.65 6.28
N ARG A 26 -13.78 -4.28 7.54
CA ARG A 26 -12.81 -3.73 8.49
C ARG A 26 -11.69 -4.71 8.82
N GLU A 27 -12.05 -5.94 9.15
CA GLU A 27 -11.07 -6.94 9.57
C GLU A 27 -10.20 -7.40 8.39
N LEU A 28 -10.77 -7.58 7.20
CA LEU A 28 -9.99 -7.88 5.99
C LEU A 28 -9.01 -6.75 5.66
N HIS A 29 -9.44 -5.49 5.78
CA HIS A 29 -8.61 -4.31 5.53
C HIS A 29 -7.40 -4.27 6.47
N LEU A 30 -7.62 -4.45 7.78
CA LEU A 30 -6.54 -4.49 8.77
C LEU A 30 -5.60 -5.69 8.54
N ARG A 31 -6.16 -6.89 8.32
CA ARG A 31 -5.33 -8.09 8.09
C ARG A 31 -4.52 -8.03 6.82
N HIS A 32 -5.05 -7.44 5.76
CA HIS A 32 -4.30 -7.21 4.52
C HIS A 32 -3.05 -6.35 4.81
N ASN A 33 -3.25 -5.20 5.47
CA ASN A 33 -2.17 -4.29 5.87
C ASN A 33 -1.11 -4.94 6.78
N CYS A 34 -1.51 -5.94 7.58
CA CYS A 34 -0.61 -6.68 8.46
C CYS A 34 0.11 -7.86 7.79
N ALA A 35 -0.47 -8.41 6.72
CA ALA A 35 0.01 -9.64 6.09
C ALA A 35 0.84 -9.38 4.81
N ILE A 36 0.46 -8.37 4.02
CA ILE A 36 1.04 -8.09 2.71
C ILE A 36 1.72 -6.72 2.78
N PRO A 37 3.06 -6.67 2.89
CA PRO A 37 3.76 -5.40 3.09
C PRO A 37 3.67 -4.52 1.85
N PHE A 38 3.61 -3.21 2.06
CA PHE A 38 3.96 -2.25 1.03
C PHE A 38 5.46 -2.37 0.72
N GLU A 39 5.82 -2.43 -0.56
CA GLU A 39 7.20 -2.41 -1.04
C GLU A 39 7.29 -1.96 -2.51
N ASN A 40 8.46 -1.44 -2.91
CA ASN A 40 8.75 -1.01 -4.28
C ASN A 40 9.99 -1.70 -4.89
N LEU A 41 10.39 -2.87 -4.40
CA LEU A 41 11.64 -3.52 -4.82
C LEU A 41 11.68 -3.80 -6.32
N ASP A 42 10.55 -4.18 -6.92
CA ASP A 42 10.52 -4.48 -8.36
C ASP A 42 10.77 -3.24 -9.23
N VAL A 43 10.43 -2.03 -8.75
CA VAL A 43 10.81 -0.77 -9.41
C VAL A 43 12.33 -0.60 -9.43
N LEU A 44 12.99 -1.03 -8.35
CA LEU A 44 14.43 -0.89 -8.16
C LEU A 44 15.24 -2.04 -8.80
N LEU A 45 14.64 -3.23 -8.92
CA LEU A 45 15.21 -4.45 -9.53
C LEU A 45 15.05 -4.50 -11.06
N PRO A 46 14.98 -3.33 -11.72
CA PRO A 46 14.26 -3.06 -12.98
C PRO A 46 13.36 -4.19 -13.50
N ARG A 47 12.33 -4.58 -12.72
CA ARG A 47 11.32 -5.57 -13.12
C ARG A 47 10.03 -4.88 -13.50
N GLU A 48 9.39 -5.34 -14.57
CA GLU A 48 8.07 -4.84 -14.95
C GLU A 48 7.00 -5.32 -13.97
N ILE A 49 6.16 -4.39 -13.52
CA ILE A 49 5.06 -4.66 -12.61
C ILE A 49 3.81 -4.98 -13.42
N GLN A 50 3.40 -6.25 -13.39
CA GLN A 50 2.18 -6.73 -14.05
C GLN A 50 0.98 -6.63 -13.11
N LEU A 51 -0.14 -6.10 -13.61
CA LEU A 51 -1.33 -5.83 -12.81
C LEU A 51 -2.49 -6.81 -13.06
N ASP A 52 -2.31 -7.80 -13.93
CA ASP A 52 -3.32 -8.83 -14.17
C ASP A 52 -3.48 -9.75 -12.95
N ASP A 53 -4.67 -10.36 -12.85
CA ASP A 53 -5.08 -11.15 -11.69
C ASP A 53 -4.11 -12.28 -11.34
N GLN A 54 -3.53 -12.96 -12.34
CA GLN A 54 -2.61 -14.07 -12.13
C GLN A 54 -1.26 -13.57 -11.63
N SER A 55 -0.72 -12.50 -12.22
CA SER A 55 0.55 -11.92 -11.79
C SER A 55 0.48 -11.40 -10.35
N LEU A 56 -0.63 -10.77 -9.96
CA LEU A 56 -0.83 -10.30 -8.58
C LEU A 56 -0.90 -11.47 -7.59
N GLU A 57 -1.60 -12.55 -7.95
CA GLU A 57 -1.69 -13.77 -7.15
C GLU A 57 -0.33 -14.46 -7.00
N ASP A 58 0.40 -14.66 -8.10
CA ASP A 58 1.74 -15.24 -8.10
C ASP A 58 2.69 -14.47 -7.18
N LYS A 59 2.65 -13.13 -7.25
CA LYS A 59 3.59 -12.28 -6.52
C LYS A 59 3.20 -12.10 -5.04
N LEU A 60 2.00 -11.57 -4.76
CA LEU A 60 1.63 -11.14 -3.41
C LEU A 60 1.21 -12.32 -2.51
N LEU A 61 0.69 -13.41 -3.11
CA LEU A 61 0.23 -14.59 -2.37
C LEU A 61 1.26 -15.72 -2.42
N THR A 62 1.56 -16.25 -3.61
CA THR A 62 2.42 -17.43 -3.76
C THR A 62 3.87 -17.13 -3.37
N ALA A 63 4.46 -16.08 -3.94
CA ALA A 63 5.83 -15.68 -3.64
C ALA A 63 5.97 -14.89 -2.32
N ARG A 64 4.85 -14.59 -1.65
CA ARG A 64 4.81 -13.82 -0.39
C ARG A 64 5.58 -12.49 -0.49
N ARG A 65 5.61 -11.87 -1.66
CA ARG A 65 6.12 -10.51 -1.86
C ARG A 65 5.08 -9.49 -1.41
N GLY A 66 5.47 -8.22 -1.42
CA GLY A 66 4.54 -7.11 -1.29
C GLY A 66 4.25 -6.47 -2.64
N GLY A 67 3.77 -5.23 -2.58
CA GLY A 67 3.65 -4.36 -3.73
C GLY A 67 3.21 -2.96 -3.30
N TYR A 68 3.11 -2.05 -4.26
CA TYR A 68 2.58 -0.70 -4.03
C TYR A 68 1.11 -0.57 -4.44
N CYS A 69 0.57 0.66 -4.50
CA CYS A 69 -0.87 0.92 -4.58
C CYS A 69 -1.63 0.15 -5.66
N PHE A 70 -1.07 0.01 -6.86
CA PHE A 70 -1.74 -0.66 -7.98
C PHE A 70 -1.91 -2.16 -7.76
N GLU A 71 -0.94 -2.79 -7.11
CA GLU A 71 -0.90 -4.22 -6.82
C GLU A 71 -1.73 -4.55 -5.58
N GLN A 72 -1.51 -3.80 -4.50
CA GLN A 72 -2.19 -3.97 -3.20
C GLN A 72 -3.71 -3.82 -3.35
N ASN A 73 -4.15 -2.67 -3.87
CA ASN A 73 -5.58 -2.42 -4.06
C ASN A 73 -6.16 -3.26 -5.22
N GLY A 74 -5.34 -3.72 -6.16
CA GLY A 74 -5.78 -4.66 -7.20
C GLY A 74 -6.14 -6.03 -6.65
N LEU A 75 -5.24 -6.60 -5.84
CA LEU A 75 -5.47 -7.86 -5.16
C LEU A 75 -6.67 -7.76 -4.20
N PHE A 76 -6.75 -6.65 -3.45
CA PHE A 76 -7.83 -6.44 -2.49
C PHE A 76 -9.18 -6.26 -3.18
N GLU A 77 -9.25 -5.54 -4.31
CA GLU A 77 -10.46 -5.42 -5.11
C GLU A 77 -10.96 -6.79 -5.58
N ARG A 78 -10.06 -7.63 -6.11
CA ARG A 78 -10.42 -9.00 -6.55
C ARG A 78 -10.99 -9.82 -5.40
N ALA A 79 -10.34 -9.81 -4.23
CA ALA A 79 -10.82 -10.51 -3.04
C ALA A 79 -12.21 -10.03 -2.60
N LEU A 80 -12.43 -8.71 -2.52
CA LEU A 80 -13.71 -8.14 -2.15
C LEU A 80 -14.82 -8.49 -3.15
N LYS A 81 -14.54 -8.46 -4.47
CA LYS A 81 -15.49 -8.89 -5.50
C LYS A 81 -15.86 -10.37 -5.36
N GLU A 82 -14.89 -11.24 -5.15
CA GLU A 82 -15.13 -12.69 -5.02
C GLU A 82 -15.88 -13.05 -3.73
N ILE A 83 -15.77 -12.24 -2.68
CA ILE A 83 -16.60 -12.36 -1.46
C ILE A 83 -18.04 -11.88 -1.72
N GLY A 84 -18.23 -10.96 -2.67
CA GLY A 84 -19.54 -10.44 -3.07
C GLY A 84 -19.79 -8.96 -2.74
N PHE A 85 -18.75 -8.22 -2.34
CA PHE A 85 -18.86 -6.77 -2.18
C PHE A 85 -19.05 -6.07 -3.53
N ASN A 86 -19.87 -5.02 -3.56
CA ASN A 86 -19.90 -4.09 -4.68
C ASN A 86 -18.72 -3.12 -4.55
N VAL A 87 -17.65 -3.38 -5.30
CA VAL A 87 -16.41 -2.62 -5.22
C VAL A 87 -15.84 -2.32 -6.60
N ARG A 88 -15.23 -1.15 -6.73
CA ARG A 88 -14.41 -0.78 -7.90
C ARG A 88 -13.25 0.11 -7.48
N SER A 89 -12.19 0.12 -8.26
CA SER A 89 -11.13 1.09 -8.11
C SER A 89 -11.51 2.49 -8.60
N VAL A 90 -10.89 3.49 -7.98
CA VAL A 90 -10.77 4.88 -8.45
C VAL A 90 -9.31 5.28 -8.41
N LEU A 91 -8.97 6.35 -9.13
CA LEU A 91 -7.62 6.89 -9.19
C LEU A 91 -7.55 8.28 -8.56
N GLY A 92 -6.57 8.46 -7.68
CA GLY A 92 -6.26 9.71 -7.00
C GLY A 92 -4.89 10.28 -7.35
N ARG A 93 -4.68 11.51 -6.91
CA ARG A 93 -3.50 12.36 -7.12
C ARG A 93 -2.86 12.62 -5.75
N VAL A 94 -1.61 12.24 -5.58
CA VAL A 94 -0.91 12.35 -4.29
C VAL A 94 -0.46 13.78 -4.03
N VAL A 95 -1.09 14.46 -3.08
CA VAL A 95 -0.83 15.87 -2.74
C VAL A 95 -0.08 16.04 -1.41
N LEU A 96 0.44 14.95 -0.83
CA LEU A 96 1.12 14.93 0.47
C LEU A 96 2.26 15.94 0.62
N ALA A 97 3.01 16.15 -0.47
CA ALA A 97 4.12 17.10 -0.52
C ALA A 97 3.67 18.56 -0.82
N ASN A 98 2.37 18.83 -0.87
CA ASN A 98 1.79 20.11 -1.27
C ASN A 98 2.41 20.66 -2.58
N PRO A 99 2.35 19.89 -3.69
CA PRO A 99 3.02 20.27 -4.92
C PRO A 99 2.40 21.55 -5.52
N PRO A 100 3.20 22.40 -6.19
CA PRO A 100 2.71 23.65 -6.78
C PRO A 100 1.77 23.44 -7.98
N GLN A 101 1.77 22.23 -8.55
CA GLN A 101 0.88 21.82 -9.62
C GLN A 101 0.21 20.50 -9.25
N MET A 102 -1.02 20.32 -9.69
CA MET A 102 -1.79 19.11 -9.44
C MET A 102 -1.11 17.89 -10.10
N PRO A 103 -0.68 16.88 -9.33
CA PRO A 103 0.08 15.74 -9.85
C PRO A 103 -0.82 14.79 -10.65
N PRO A 104 -0.25 13.86 -11.45
CA PRO A 104 -1.03 12.88 -12.20
C PRO A 104 -1.75 11.88 -11.28
N ARG A 105 -2.61 11.05 -11.89
CA ARG A 105 -3.34 9.97 -11.23
C ARG A 105 -2.42 8.78 -10.95
N THR A 106 -1.68 8.84 -9.84
CA THR A 106 -0.63 7.85 -9.50
C THR A 106 -1.00 6.96 -8.32
N HIS A 107 -2.18 7.14 -7.72
CA HIS A 107 -2.64 6.35 -6.59
C HIS A 107 -3.93 5.62 -6.91
N ARG A 108 -3.97 4.31 -6.69
CA ARG A 108 -5.16 3.47 -6.78
C ARG A 108 -5.75 3.29 -5.39
N LEU A 109 -7.07 3.44 -5.26
CA LEU A 109 -7.84 3.12 -4.05
C LEU A 109 -9.20 2.54 -4.44
N LEU A 110 -9.95 2.03 -3.47
CA LEU A 110 -11.23 1.35 -3.70
C LEU A 110 -12.42 2.17 -3.20
N LEU A 111 -13.48 2.18 -4.00
CA LEU A 111 -14.82 2.61 -3.60
C LEU A 111 -15.69 1.37 -3.39
N VAL A 112 -16.26 1.23 -2.20
CA VAL A 112 -17.13 0.11 -1.80
C VAL A 112 -18.53 0.64 -1.51
N GLU A 113 -19.55 0.03 -2.11
CA GLU A 113 -20.95 0.26 -1.78
C GLU A 113 -21.46 -0.86 -0.88
N LEU A 114 -21.92 -0.50 0.32
CA LEU A 114 -22.32 -1.46 1.34
C LEU A 114 -23.46 -0.89 2.18
N ALA A 115 -24.55 -1.65 2.29
CA ALA A 115 -25.74 -1.28 3.08
C ALA A 115 -26.30 0.13 2.74
N GLY A 116 -26.25 0.53 1.46
CA GLY A 116 -26.73 1.83 0.99
C GLY A 116 -25.75 3.00 1.23
N GLU A 117 -24.56 2.71 1.76
CA GLU A 117 -23.52 3.70 2.03
C GLU A 117 -22.30 3.48 1.14
N ARG A 118 -21.53 4.55 0.91
CA ARG A 118 -20.26 4.52 0.18
C ARG A 118 -19.11 4.64 1.16
N TRP A 119 -18.10 3.82 0.94
CA TRP A 119 -16.89 3.73 1.73
C TRP A 119 -15.68 3.79 0.81
N ILE A 120 -14.58 4.38 1.29
CA ILE A 120 -13.28 4.16 0.66
C ILE A 120 -12.48 3.16 1.46
N ALA A 121 -11.79 2.27 0.75
CA ALA A 121 -10.83 1.33 1.30
C ALA A 121 -9.52 1.47 0.52
N ASP A 122 -8.40 1.56 1.23
CA ASP A 122 -7.09 1.74 0.64
C ASP A 122 -6.03 1.06 1.50
N VAL A 123 -5.46 -0.03 0.98
CA VAL A 123 -4.39 -0.82 1.61
C VAL A 123 -3.03 -0.57 0.92
N GLY A 124 -2.94 0.46 0.08
CA GLY A 124 -1.87 0.62 -0.90
C GLY A 124 -1.08 1.92 -0.81
N PHE A 125 -1.41 2.84 0.10
CA PHE A 125 -0.72 4.13 0.20
C PHE A 125 0.62 4.06 0.97
N GLY A 126 0.96 2.91 1.55
CA GLY A 126 2.18 2.71 2.31
C GLY A 126 2.06 3.14 3.78
N GLY A 127 3.06 3.89 4.27
CA GLY A 127 3.23 4.21 5.69
C GLY A 127 2.02 4.84 6.40
N GLN A 128 1.19 5.58 5.67
CA GLN A 128 0.04 6.32 6.18
C GLN A 128 -1.27 5.81 5.55
N THR A 129 -1.26 4.60 4.97
CA THR A 129 -2.48 4.04 4.39
C THR A 129 -3.58 3.87 5.44
N LEU A 130 -4.83 3.85 4.98
CA LEU A 130 -5.95 3.53 5.86
C LEU A 130 -5.76 2.13 6.42
N THR A 131 -6.22 1.88 7.65
CA THR A 131 -6.26 0.53 8.24
C THR A 131 -7.66 0.09 8.65
N ALA A 132 -8.65 0.81 8.14
CA ALA A 132 -10.07 0.49 8.16
C ALA A 132 -10.74 1.26 7.00
N PRO A 133 -11.83 0.76 6.42
CA PRO A 133 -12.65 1.54 5.51
C PRO A 133 -13.18 2.78 6.23
N ILE A 134 -13.17 3.92 5.56
CA ILE A 134 -13.81 5.14 6.05
C ILE A 134 -15.00 5.49 5.16
N ARG A 135 -16.06 6.01 5.75
CA ARG A 135 -17.27 6.41 5.04
C ARG A 135 -16.95 7.61 4.17
N LEU A 136 -17.48 7.63 2.96
CA LEU A 136 -17.39 8.76 2.03
C LEU A 136 -18.33 9.89 2.51
N LEU A 137 -17.89 10.60 3.54
CA LEU A 137 -18.64 11.64 4.25
C LEU A 137 -17.70 12.79 4.62
N ALA A 138 -18.03 14.00 4.16
CA ALA A 138 -17.20 15.18 4.35
C ALA A 138 -17.22 15.67 5.80
N ASP A 139 -16.13 16.29 6.22
CA ASP A 139 -15.98 17.06 7.48
C ASP A 139 -16.25 16.26 8.76
N LYS A 140 -16.18 14.93 8.67
CA LYS A 140 -16.27 14.02 9.81
C LYS A 140 -14.94 13.34 10.07
N GLU A 141 -14.46 13.49 11.29
CA GLU A 141 -13.36 12.70 11.82
C GLU A 141 -13.78 11.24 11.94
N GLN A 142 -12.93 10.35 11.45
CA GLN A 142 -13.15 8.93 11.41
C GLN A 142 -11.91 8.23 11.96
N ALA A 143 -12.07 7.60 13.12
CA ALA A 143 -11.00 6.84 13.75
C ALA A 143 -10.79 5.51 13.01
N THR A 144 -9.51 5.20 12.79
CA THR A 144 -9.02 3.91 12.32
C THR A 144 -8.03 3.35 13.35
N PRO A 145 -7.65 2.07 13.28
CA PRO A 145 -6.67 1.51 14.21
C PRO A 145 -5.32 2.26 14.31
N HIS A 146 -4.92 3.00 13.26
CA HIS A 146 -3.60 3.66 13.19
C HIS A 146 -3.66 5.19 13.10
N GLY A 147 -4.85 5.79 13.23
CA GLY A 147 -4.97 7.24 13.16
C GLY A 147 -6.38 7.71 12.87
N VAL A 148 -6.54 9.03 12.91
CA VAL A 148 -7.79 9.72 12.62
C VAL A 148 -7.69 10.38 11.24
N TYR A 149 -8.70 10.14 10.41
CA TYR A 149 -8.79 10.65 9.06
C TYR A 149 -10.06 11.47 8.90
N ARG A 150 -10.08 12.34 7.91
CA ARG A 150 -11.31 13.00 7.44
C ARG A 150 -11.28 13.15 5.94
N LEU A 151 -12.45 13.33 5.35
CA LEU A 151 -12.60 13.69 3.96
C LEU A 151 -13.07 15.13 3.85
N LEU A 152 -12.52 15.87 2.91
CA LEU A 152 -13.12 17.10 2.41
C LEU A 152 -13.82 16.79 1.08
N ASN A 153 -14.88 17.54 0.77
CA ASN A 153 -15.54 17.51 -0.53
C ASN A 153 -15.47 18.89 -1.18
N GLU A 154 -14.87 18.96 -2.36
CA GLU A 154 -14.73 20.17 -3.17
C GLU A 154 -15.39 19.91 -4.53
N GLY A 155 -16.73 19.98 -4.55
CA GLY A 155 -17.51 19.68 -5.74
C GLY A 155 -17.44 18.18 -6.10
N ASN A 156 -16.74 17.86 -7.20
CA ASN A 156 -16.56 16.48 -7.64
C ASN A 156 -15.36 15.79 -6.99
N ASP A 157 -14.46 16.57 -6.41
CA ASP A 157 -13.22 16.08 -5.81
C ASP A 157 -13.39 15.81 -4.32
N TRP A 158 -12.79 14.72 -3.87
CA TRP A 158 -12.65 14.34 -2.48
C TRP A 158 -11.19 14.40 -2.08
N ILE A 159 -10.89 14.93 -0.90
CA ILE A 159 -9.52 15.00 -0.39
C ILE A 159 -9.46 14.22 0.91
N LEU A 160 -8.67 13.14 0.94
CA LEU A 160 -8.35 12.45 2.19
C LEU A 160 -7.30 13.25 2.95
N GLN A 161 -7.58 13.53 4.22
CA GLN A 161 -6.63 14.11 5.16
C GLN A 161 -6.44 13.19 6.36
N PHE A 162 -5.24 13.20 6.93
CA PHE A 162 -4.94 12.56 8.21
C PHE A 162 -4.55 13.60 9.25
N LEU A 163 -4.85 13.30 10.52
CA LEU A 163 -4.48 14.14 11.64
C LEU A 163 -3.03 13.82 12.06
N HIS A 164 -2.16 14.81 11.93
CA HIS A 164 -0.74 14.74 12.27
C HIS A 164 -0.35 15.92 13.16
N HIS A 165 0.11 15.65 14.39
CA HIS A 165 0.49 16.69 15.36
C HIS A 165 -0.56 17.82 15.47
N GLU A 166 -1.83 17.46 15.67
CA GLU A 166 -2.96 18.41 15.78
C GLU A 166 -3.31 19.19 14.50
N HIS A 167 -2.66 18.87 13.37
CA HIS A 167 -2.91 19.49 12.08
C HIS A 167 -3.39 18.47 11.05
N TRP A 168 -4.27 18.91 10.17
CA TRP A 168 -4.74 18.09 9.05
C TRP A 168 -3.78 18.21 7.88
N GLN A 169 -3.23 17.09 7.44
CA GLN A 169 -2.39 17.02 6.25
C GLN A 169 -3.13 16.29 5.13
N SER A 170 -3.24 16.94 3.97
CA SER A 170 -3.80 16.32 2.77
C SER A 170 -2.91 15.22 2.24
N MET A 171 -3.48 14.07 1.91
CA MET A 171 -2.74 12.90 1.41
C MET A 171 -2.90 12.78 -0.09
N TYR A 172 -4.14 12.63 -0.54
CA TYR A 172 -4.49 12.52 -1.95
C TYR A 172 -5.88 13.07 -2.23
N GLN A 173 -6.05 13.57 -3.44
CA GLN A 173 -7.32 14.00 -4.02
C GLN A 173 -7.82 12.95 -5.02
N PHE A 174 -9.10 12.64 -5.05
CA PHE A 174 -9.70 11.71 -6.00
C PHE A 174 -11.13 12.12 -6.36
N ASP A 175 -11.58 11.71 -7.54
CA ASP A 175 -12.98 11.77 -7.93
C ASP A 175 -13.56 10.35 -7.98
N LEU A 176 -14.87 10.26 -8.24
CA LEU A 176 -15.56 8.98 -8.32
C LEU A 176 -15.64 8.44 -9.75
N GLU A 177 -14.87 8.99 -10.68
CA GLU A 177 -14.97 8.63 -12.09
C GLU A 177 -14.60 7.15 -12.30
N LYS A 178 -15.27 6.50 -13.26
CA LYS A 178 -14.96 5.11 -13.60
C LYS A 178 -13.56 5.04 -14.21
N GLN A 179 -12.78 4.08 -13.75
CA GLN A 179 -11.46 3.78 -14.29
C GLN A 179 -11.47 2.43 -15.01
N TYR A 180 -10.57 2.27 -15.96
CA TYR A 180 -10.34 1.05 -16.72
C TYR A 180 -8.96 0.47 -16.39
N PHE A 181 -8.78 -0.81 -16.68
CA PHE A 181 -7.53 -1.51 -16.39
C PHE A 181 -6.29 -0.78 -16.94
N THR A 182 -6.38 -0.24 -18.16
CA THR A 182 -5.31 0.51 -18.82
C THR A 182 -4.98 1.83 -18.12
N ASP A 183 -5.92 2.43 -17.39
CA ASP A 183 -5.64 3.64 -16.61
C ASP A 183 -4.72 3.31 -15.42
N TYR A 184 -4.90 2.13 -14.81
CA TYR A 184 -4.00 1.63 -13.76
C TYR A 184 -2.63 1.31 -14.33
N VAL A 185 -2.56 0.69 -15.51
CA VAL A 185 -1.29 0.39 -16.20
C VAL A 185 -0.53 1.69 -16.51
N MET A 186 -1.21 2.74 -16.98
CA MET A 186 -0.61 4.05 -17.21
C MET A 186 -0.09 4.68 -15.91
N GLY A 187 -0.88 4.64 -14.83
CA GLY A 187 -0.46 5.14 -13.52
C GLY A 187 0.75 4.36 -12.97
N ASN A 188 0.75 3.05 -13.10
CA ASN A 188 1.86 2.16 -12.74
C ASN A 188 3.12 2.47 -13.55
N PHE A 189 2.98 2.63 -14.87
CA PHE A 189 4.09 3.00 -15.74
C PHE A 189 4.70 4.34 -15.33
N TRP A 190 3.87 5.35 -15.07
CA TRP A 190 4.36 6.64 -14.55
C TRP A 190 5.12 6.46 -13.24
N SER A 191 4.53 5.77 -12.26
CA SER A 191 5.13 5.56 -10.94
C SER A 191 6.43 4.74 -10.99
N ALA A 192 6.55 3.75 -11.86
CA ALA A 192 7.75 2.90 -11.96
C ALA A 192 8.84 3.48 -12.87
N HIS A 193 8.47 4.24 -13.92
CA HIS A 193 9.40 4.61 -14.99
C HIS A 193 9.65 6.11 -15.13
N TRP A 194 8.82 7.00 -14.58
CA TRP A 194 9.12 8.43 -14.65
C TRP A 194 10.42 8.73 -13.88
N PRO A 195 11.44 9.39 -14.47
CA PRO A 195 12.76 9.53 -13.85
C PRO A 195 12.76 10.22 -12.49
N GLN A 196 11.80 11.11 -12.22
CA GLN A 196 11.67 11.81 -10.94
C GLN A 196 10.69 11.13 -9.97
N SER A 197 10.19 9.94 -10.29
CA SER A 197 9.30 9.21 -9.40
C SER A 197 10.04 8.84 -8.12
N HIS A 198 9.45 9.17 -6.97
CA HIS A 198 9.99 8.87 -5.65
C HIS A 198 10.31 7.37 -5.46
N PHE A 199 9.52 6.48 -6.10
CA PHE A 199 9.71 5.03 -6.03
C PHE A 199 10.99 4.53 -6.71
N ARG A 200 11.72 5.38 -7.44
CA ARG A 200 12.98 5.01 -8.10
C ARG A 200 14.23 5.40 -7.31
N HIS A 201 14.07 6.21 -6.27
CA HIS A 201 15.20 6.87 -5.57
C HIS A 201 15.41 6.37 -4.15
N HIS A 202 14.49 5.56 -3.62
CA HIS A 202 14.61 4.96 -2.30
C HIS A 202 13.97 3.58 -2.28
N LEU A 203 14.54 2.66 -1.51
CA LEU A 203 13.84 1.46 -1.05
C LEU A 203 12.83 1.87 0.02
N LEU A 204 11.57 1.58 -0.22
CA LEU A 204 10.45 1.90 0.68
C LEU A 204 9.73 0.63 1.05
N MET A 205 9.54 0.41 2.35
CA MET A 205 8.66 -0.65 2.82
C MET A 205 7.83 -0.22 4.01
N CYS A 206 6.63 -0.77 4.11
CA CYS A 206 5.78 -0.61 5.27
C CYS A 206 4.99 -1.89 5.53
N ARG A 207 4.86 -2.26 6.81
CA ARG A 207 3.97 -3.32 7.26
C ARG A 207 3.27 -2.88 8.52
N HIS A 208 1.95 -2.96 8.55
CA HIS A 208 1.19 -2.65 9.76
C HIS A 208 1.23 -3.84 10.72
N LEU A 209 0.98 -3.55 11.99
CA LEU A 209 0.86 -4.53 13.06
C LEU A 209 -0.53 -4.36 13.70
N PRO A 210 -1.03 -5.36 14.42
CA PRO A 210 -2.19 -5.18 15.28
C PRO A 210 -2.00 -4.01 16.27
N GLU A 211 -3.12 -3.51 16.80
CA GLU A 211 -3.13 -2.53 17.90
C GLU A 211 -2.41 -1.19 17.61
N GLY A 212 -2.36 -0.77 16.33
CA GLY A 212 -1.87 0.55 15.96
C GLY A 212 -0.35 0.64 15.77
N GLY A 213 0.34 -0.51 15.75
CA GLY A 213 1.77 -0.57 15.46
C GLY A 213 2.07 -0.61 13.96
N LYS A 214 3.23 -0.14 13.54
CA LYS A 214 3.71 -0.35 12.16
C LYS A 214 5.23 -0.37 12.08
N LEU A 215 5.71 -0.96 11.00
CA LEU A 215 7.11 -1.09 10.65
C LEU A 215 7.33 -0.32 9.36
N THR A 216 8.30 0.58 9.34
CA THR A 216 8.68 1.32 8.14
C THR A 216 10.16 1.17 7.87
N LEU A 217 10.51 1.07 6.60
CA LEU A 217 11.88 1.03 6.13
C LEU A 217 12.04 2.04 5.00
N THR A 218 13.07 2.88 5.11
CA THR A 218 13.53 3.76 4.03
C THR A 218 15.02 3.55 3.86
N ASN A 219 15.44 2.95 2.76
CA ASN A 219 16.81 2.47 2.56
C ASN A 219 17.26 1.57 3.73
N PHE A 220 18.28 1.98 4.48
CA PHE A 220 18.76 1.28 5.68
C PHE A 220 18.10 1.74 6.99
N GLN A 221 17.23 2.74 6.93
CA GLN A 221 16.58 3.31 8.12
C GLN A 221 15.33 2.51 8.47
N PHE A 222 15.43 1.67 9.49
CA PHE A 222 14.30 0.95 10.06
C PHE A 222 13.68 1.75 11.21
N THR A 223 12.35 1.80 11.25
CA THR A 223 11.60 2.41 12.35
C THR A 223 10.41 1.54 12.74
N ARG A 224 10.27 1.28 14.04
CA ARG A 224 9.07 0.66 14.64
C ARG A 224 8.25 1.74 15.33
N TRP A 225 6.96 1.71 15.05
CA TRP A 225 5.96 2.62 15.59
C TRP A 225 4.96 1.83 16.42
N GLU A 226 4.53 2.39 17.54
CA GLU A 226 3.43 1.88 18.37
C GLU A 226 2.54 3.05 18.77
N GLN A 227 1.22 2.90 18.58
CA GLN A 227 0.22 3.93 18.93
C GLN A 227 0.56 5.33 18.36
N GLY A 228 1.11 5.37 17.14
CA GLY A 228 1.49 6.62 16.48
C GLY A 228 2.84 7.21 16.92
N HIS A 229 3.58 6.57 17.83
CA HIS A 229 4.87 7.03 18.32
C HIS A 229 6.01 6.12 17.87
N THR A 230 7.17 6.69 17.58
CA THR A 230 8.38 5.92 17.32
C THR A 230 8.88 5.30 18.63
N VAL A 231 8.98 3.97 18.67
CA VAL A 231 9.53 3.23 19.82
C VAL A 231 10.91 2.66 19.55
N GLU A 232 11.27 2.47 18.28
CA GLU A 232 12.61 2.06 17.85
C GLU A 232 12.94 2.75 16.54
N LYS A 233 14.18 3.25 16.42
CA LYS A 233 14.75 3.73 15.17
C LYS A 233 16.20 3.30 15.10
N ARG A 234 16.59 2.62 14.03
CA ARG A 234 17.98 2.20 13.82
C ARG A 234 18.35 2.22 12.34
N THR A 235 19.62 2.49 12.09
CA THR A 235 20.24 2.32 10.77
C THR A 235 20.85 0.93 10.72
N LEU A 236 20.48 0.16 9.70
CA LEU A 236 21.07 -1.15 9.46
C LEU A 236 22.50 -0.98 8.95
N PRO A 237 23.45 -1.81 9.43
CA PRO A 237 24.87 -1.61 9.16
C PRO A 237 25.29 -2.01 7.73
N ASP A 238 24.55 -2.91 7.09
CA ASP A 238 24.92 -3.51 5.82
C ASP A 238 23.71 -4.15 5.10
N VAL A 239 23.95 -4.59 3.86
CA VAL A 239 22.95 -5.22 2.99
C VAL A 239 22.53 -6.60 3.51
N GLU A 240 23.41 -7.33 4.18
CA GLU A 240 23.08 -8.66 4.74
C GLU A 240 22.04 -8.52 5.86
N SER A 241 22.26 -7.57 6.77
CA SER A 241 21.31 -7.20 7.83
C SER A 241 19.98 -6.73 7.25
N LEU A 242 20.01 -5.97 6.15
CA LEU A 242 18.80 -5.56 5.44
C LEU A 242 18.06 -6.76 4.86
N TYR A 243 18.74 -7.64 4.12
CA TYR A 243 18.16 -8.83 3.49
C TYR A 243 17.48 -9.76 4.50
N LEU A 244 18.11 -9.98 5.67
CA LEU A 244 17.52 -10.74 6.77
C LEU A 244 16.29 -10.03 7.35
N LEU A 245 16.36 -8.71 7.57
CA LEU A 245 15.24 -7.92 8.06
C LEU A 245 14.03 -7.94 7.12
N LEU A 246 14.23 -7.93 5.80
CA LEU A 246 13.13 -8.03 4.83
C LEU A 246 12.36 -9.36 5.00
N GLN A 247 13.08 -10.46 5.23
CA GLN A 247 12.49 -11.79 5.42
C GLN A 247 11.81 -11.89 6.79
N ASP A 248 12.54 -11.64 7.87
CA ASP A 248 12.09 -11.95 9.22
C ASP A 248 11.02 -10.95 9.73
N THR A 249 11.21 -9.67 9.41
CA THR A 249 10.40 -8.59 9.96
C THR A 249 9.25 -8.21 9.02
N PHE A 250 9.55 -8.04 7.73
CA PHE A 250 8.52 -7.71 6.73
C PHE A 250 7.85 -8.94 6.12
N GLY A 251 8.40 -10.14 6.29
CA GLY A 251 7.80 -11.37 5.80
C GLY A 251 7.89 -11.53 4.28
N ILE A 252 8.90 -10.92 3.65
CA ILE A 252 9.14 -10.96 2.21
C ILE A 252 9.68 -12.34 1.82
N GLY A 253 9.00 -13.01 0.88
CA GLY A 253 9.53 -14.20 0.25
C GLY A 253 10.61 -13.86 -0.78
N VAL A 254 11.83 -14.34 -0.54
CA VAL A 254 13.01 -14.05 -1.39
C VAL A 254 13.38 -15.20 -2.32
N ASP A 255 12.89 -16.41 -2.05
CA ASP A 255 13.32 -17.65 -2.75
C ASP A 255 12.41 -18.07 -3.92
N ASP A 256 11.34 -17.32 -4.21
CA ASP A 256 10.47 -17.67 -5.33
C ASP A 256 11.21 -17.59 -6.67
N HIS A 257 11.04 -18.60 -7.52
CA HIS A 257 11.74 -18.70 -8.81
C HIS A 257 11.47 -17.54 -9.77
N LYS A 258 10.32 -16.86 -9.68
CA LYS A 258 9.91 -15.78 -10.59
C LYS A 258 10.04 -14.41 -9.93
N ASN A 259 9.56 -14.29 -8.69
CA ASN A 259 9.46 -13.02 -7.97
C ASN A 259 10.48 -12.90 -6.82
N GLY A 260 11.28 -13.93 -6.55
CA GLY A 260 12.37 -13.86 -5.58
C GLY A 260 13.52 -12.98 -6.06
N PHE A 261 14.47 -12.67 -5.17
CA PHE A 261 15.67 -11.90 -5.48
C PHE A 261 16.77 -12.29 -4.52
N THR A 262 18.02 -12.23 -4.98
CA THR A 262 19.19 -12.65 -4.19
C THR A 262 19.73 -11.50 -3.35
N LEU A 263 20.58 -11.83 -2.37
CA LEU A 263 21.37 -10.83 -1.64
C LEU A 263 22.20 -9.94 -2.58
N ALA A 264 22.73 -10.50 -3.67
CA ALA A 264 23.52 -9.77 -4.64
C ALA A 264 22.67 -8.77 -5.44
N ASP A 265 21.43 -9.14 -5.80
CA ASP A 265 20.49 -8.23 -6.46
C ASP A 265 20.15 -7.04 -5.55
N LEU A 266 19.89 -7.30 -4.27
CA LEU A 266 19.64 -6.25 -3.29
C LEU A 266 20.86 -5.35 -3.08
N ALA A 267 22.08 -5.91 -3.04
CA ALA A 267 23.31 -5.14 -2.93
C ALA A 267 23.48 -4.19 -4.12
N ALA A 268 23.20 -4.67 -5.34
CA ALA A 268 23.24 -3.85 -6.54
C ALA A 268 22.25 -2.67 -6.46
N VAL A 269 21.02 -2.93 -6.02
CA VAL A 269 20.01 -1.88 -5.77
C VAL A 269 20.51 -0.83 -4.78
N MET A 270 20.98 -1.27 -3.62
CA MET A 270 21.37 -0.34 -2.56
C MET A 270 22.62 0.48 -2.92
N SER A 271 23.55 -0.09 -3.69
CA SER A 271 24.74 0.62 -4.17
C SER A 271 24.42 1.82 -5.08
N ALA A 272 23.27 1.79 -5.78
CA ALA A 272 22.85 2.88 -6.65
C ALA A 272 22.46 4.16 -5.88
N PHE A 273 22.15 4.04 -4.58
CA PHE A 273 21.82 5.19 -3.72
C PHE A 273 23.06 5.81 -3.07
N GLU A 274 24.11 5.01 -2.81
CA GLU A 274 25.37 5.50 -2.23
C GLU A 274 26.16 6.38 -3.21
N THR A 275 25.99 6.15 -4.51
CA THR A 275 26.66 6.92 -5.58
C THR A 275 25.98 8.25 -5.93
N HIS A 276 24.80 8.53 -5.37
CA HIS A 276 24.02 9.75 -5.62
C HIS A 276 23.51 10.40 -4.32
N PRO A 277 24.37 11.11 -3.56
CA PRO A 277 24.03 11.70 -2.25
C PRO A 277 23.02 12.86 -2.29
N GLU A 278 22.66 13.36 -3.47
CA GLU A 278 21.85 14.59 -3.60
C GLU A 278 20.35 14.38 -3.36
N ALA A 279 19.89 13.16 -3.04
CA ALA A 279 18.48 12.85 -2.76
C ALA A 279 18.05 13.03 -1.28
N GLU A 280 18.94 13.51 -0.40
CA GLU A 280 18.64 13.73 1.04
C GLU A 280 18.22 15.18 1.40
N LYS A 281 17.66 15.95 0.46
CA LYS A 281 17.11 17.29 0.75
C LYS A 281 15.65 17.44 0.39
#